data_AF-A0A7V5V710-F1
#
_entry.id   AF-A0A7V5V710-F1
#
_cell.length_a   1.000
_cell.length_b   1.000
_cell.length_c   1.000
_cell.angle_alpha   90.00
_cell.angle_beta   90.00
_cell.angle_gamma   90.00
#
_symmetry.space_group_name_H-M   'P 1'
#
loop_
_entity.id
_entity.type
_entity.pdbx_description
1 polymer ?
#
loop_
_entity_poly.entity_id
_entity_poly.type
_entity_poly.pdbx_seq_one_letter_code
_entity_poly.pdbx_strand_id
1 'polypeptide(L)'
;MLAINDMFVMAQPRVATFFWEDVRAYLDKHDIRYSPRVKIAGRSGFDHAIDFLIPKSRTRPERLVQAINAPNKNTIGAYLFALTDTREARGEESEAYAFLNDKEREVGGEVIEALEAYQVKPVLWTQREKYVEELAA
;
A
#
# COMPACT_ATOMS: atom_id res chain seq x y z
N MET A 1 30.02 31.11 4.84
CA MET A 1 30.01 29.78 4.19
C MET A 1 28.63 29.20 4.39
N LEU A 2 27.84 29.15 3.32
CA LEU A 2 26.51 28.52 3.33
C LEU A 2 26.72 27.00 3.40
N ALA A 3 26.18 26.39 4.46
CA ALA A 3 26.25 24.96 4.68
C ALA A 3 25.51 24.25 3.53
N ILE A 4 26.21 23.30 2.89
CA ILE A 4 25.71 22.45 1.79
C ILE A 4 24.69 21.40 2.31
N ASN A 5 24.17 21.57 3.54
CA ASN A 5 23.39 20.55 4.24
C ASN A 5 21.87 20.70 4.14
N ASP A 6 21.35 21.73 3.48
CA ASP A 6 19.90 21.92 3.33
C ASP A 6 19.33 21.36 2.00
N MET A 7 20.13 20.62 1.23
CA MET A 7 19.69 20.00 -0.04
C MET A 7 19.33 18.50 0.08
N PHE A 8 19.04 18.01 1.29
CA PHE A 8 18.56 16.64 1.54
C PHE A 8 17.08 16.55 1.91
N VAL A 9 16.29 17.57 1.58
CA VAL A 9 14.84 17.56 1.77
C VAL A 9 14.16 17.56 0.40
N MET A 10 13.45 16.47 0.09
CA MET A 10 12.53 16.28 -1.05
C MET A 10 13.13 16.01 -2.44
N ALA A 11 13.86 14.89 -2.56
CA ALA A 11 13.93 14.15 -3.81
C ALA A 11 13.37 12.73 -3.63
N GLN A 12 12.10 12.60 -3.21
CA GLN A 12 11.37 11.37 -3.52
C GLN A 12 11.08 11.39 -5.02
N PRO A 13 11.55 10.38 -5.79
CA PRO A 13 11.60 10.48 -7.24
C PRO A 13 10.18 10.47 -7.81
N ARG A 14 9.93 11.34 -8.79
CA ARG A 14 8.70 11.48 -9.60
C ARG A 14 8.09 10.16 -10.12
N VAL A 15 8.82 9.05 -10.06
CA VAL A 15 8.40 7.69 -10.44
C VAL A 15 7.35 7.10 -9.49
N ALA A 16 7.42 7.37 -8.18
CA ALA A 16 6.45 6.84 -7.21
C ALA A 16 5.04 7.40 -7.43
N THR A 17 4.93 8.62 -7.98
CA THR A 17 3.64 9.25 -8.28
C THR A 17 2.88 8.48 -9.36
N PHE A 18 3.54 7.96 -10.39
CA PHE A 18 2.85 7.27 -11.49
C PHE A 18 2.13 6.01 -11.04
N PHE A 19 2.76 5.17 -10.21
CA PHE A 19 2.13 3.92 -9.80
C PHE A 19 0.94 4.14 -8.85
N TRP A 20 1.02 5.15 -7.98
CA TRP A 20 -0.13 5.54 -7.18
C TRP A 20 -1.31 6.00 -8.06
N GLU A 21 -1.06 6.84 -9.07
CA GLU A 21 -2.10 7.27 -10.02
C GLU A 21 -2.63 6.10 -10.86
N ASP A 22 -1.78 5.14 -11.24
CA ASP A 22 -2.21 3.92 -11.94
C ASP A 22 -3.21 3.13 -11.08
N VAL A 23 -2.85 2.87 -9.80
CA VAL A 23 -3.72 2.16 -8.85
C VAL A 23 -5.02 2.94 -8.64
N ARG A 24 -4.93 4.26 -8.46
CA ARG A 24 -6.09 5.14 -8.33
C ARG A 24 -7.02 5.02 -9.54
N ALA A 25 -6.48 5.16 -10.75
CA ALA A 25 -7.25 5.06 -11.98
C ALA A 25 -7.88 3.68 -12.16
N TYR A 26 -7.21 2.61 -11.72
CA TYR A 26 -7.78 1.27 -11.69
C TYR A 26 -8.96 1.17 -10.72
N LEU A 27 -8.84 1.71 -9.50
CA LEU A 27 -9.93 1.74 -8.54
C LEU A 27 -11.12 2.56 -9.07
N ASP A 28 -10.86 3.74 -9.62
CA ASP A 28 -11.86 4.64 -10.21
C ASP A 28 -12.58 3.96 -11.40
N LYS A 29 -11.83 3.28 -12.29
CA LYS A 29 -12.38 2.59 -13.46
C LYS A 29 -13.39 1.49 -13.08
N HIS A 30 -13.20 0.86 -11.93
CA HIS A 30 -14.03 -0.24 -11.44
C HIS A 30 -15.03 0.19 -10.36
N ASP A 31 -15.26 1.51 -10.22
CA ASP A 31 -16.18 2.09 -9.24
C ASP A 31 -15.88 1.68 -7.78
N ILE A 32 -14.63 1.33 -7.49
CA ILE A 32 -14.19 0.96 -6.13
C ILE A 32 -14.02 2.26 -5.33
N ARG A 33 -14.87 2.46 -4.32
CA ARG A 33 -14.83 3.66 -3.47
C ARG A 33 -13.72 3.55 -2.44
N TYR A 34 -12.89 4.59 -2.35
CA TYR A 34 -11.79 4.66 -1.39
C TYR A 34 -11.63 6.05 -0.78
N SER A 35 -10.97 6.10 0.38
CA SER A 35 -10.37 7.30 0.95
C SER A 35 -8.86 7.29 0.62
N PRO A 36 -8.34 8.30 -0.11
CA PRO A 36 -6.93 8.33 -0.48
C PRO A 36 -6.06 8.85 0.68
N ARG A 37 -4.82 8.35 0.76
CA ARG A 37 -3.73 8.83 1.63
C ARG A 37 -4.18 9.06 3.07
N VAL A 38 -4.80 8.04 3.66
CA VAL A 38 -5.26 8.12 5.05
C VAL A 38 -4.05 8.06 5.98
N LYS A 39 -4.09 8.89 7.01
CA LYS A 39 -3.06 8.95 8.05
C LYS A 39 -3.56 8.18 9.27
N ILE A 40 -2.81 7.18 9.70
CA ILE A 40 -3.16 6.32 10.83
C ILE A 40 -2.05 6.42 11.88
N ALA A 41 -2.41 6.80 13.10
CA ALA A 41 -1.50 6.82 14.22
C ALA A 41 -1.21 5.37 14.67
N GLY A 42 0.05 5.01 14.73
CA GLY A 42 0.50 3.73 15.24
C GLY A 42 0.78 3.75 16.74
N ARG A 43 0.87 2.55 17.34
CA ARG A 43 1.17 2.40 18.77
C ARG A 43 2.56 2.92 19.16
N SER A 44 3.50 2.97 18.21
CA SER A 44 4.82 3.59 18.39
C SER A 44 4.76 5.11 18.56
N GLY A 45 3.61 5.74 18.27
CA GLY A 45 3.47 7.19 18.16
C GLY A 45 3.85 7.74 16.79
N PHE A 46 4.27 6.87 15.85
CA PHE A 46 4.49 7.27 14.47
C PHE A 46 3.19 7.32 13.69
N ASP A 47 3.11 8.29 12.80
CA ASP A 47 2.03 8.40 11.86
C ASP A 47 2.37 7.68 10.56
N HIS A 48 1.50 6.78 10.13
CA HIS A 48 1.67 6.00 8.91
C HIS A 48 0.66 6.44 7.86
N ALA A 49 1.13 6.66 6.64
CA ALA A 49 0.27 6.90 5.49
C ALA A 49 -0.08 5.58 4.83
N ILE A 50 -1.38 5.31 4.64
CA ILE A 50 -1.87 4.23 3.78
C ILE A 50 -2.45 4.84 2.50
N ASP A 51 -2.04 4.31 1.35
CA ASP A 51 -2.36 4.92 0.06
C ASP A 51 -3.85 4.94 -0.24
N PHE A 52 -4.56 3.84 0.03
CA PHE A 52 -6.00 3.75 -0.16
C PHE A 52 -6.66 2.94 0.95
N LEU A 53 -7.75 3.47 1.49
CA LEU A 53 -8.64 2.78 2.41
C LEU A 53 -9.97 2.57 1.70
N ILE A 54 -10.32 1.31 1.44
CA ILE A 54 -11.62 0.93 0.92
C ILE A 54 -12.52 0.61 2.13
N PRO A 55 -13.64 1.34 2.32
CA PRO A 55 -14.52 1.13 3.46
C PRO A 55 -15.05 -0.30 3.53
N LYS A 56 -15.42 -0.73 4.74
CA LYS A 56 -16.10 -2.02 4.92
C LYS A 56 -17.43 -2.06 4.18
N SER A 57 -17.81 -3.26 3.78
CA SER A 57 -19.13 -3.53 3.21
C SER A 57 -19.91 -4.49 4.10
N ARG A 58 -21.04 -4.98 3.60
CA ARG A 58 -21.84 -6.00 4.31
C ARG A 58 -21.16 -7.37 4.30
N THR A 59 -20.30 -7.63 3.32
CA THR A 59 -19.73 -8.95 3.05
C THR A 59 -18.22 -8.99 3.24
N ARG A 60 -17.55 -7.84 3.33
CA ARG A 60 -16.11 -7.75 3.56
C ARG A 60 -15.75 -6.67 4.59
N PRO A 61 -14.70 -6.91 5.39
CA PRO A 61 -14.15 -5.87 6.26
C PRO A 61 -13.55 -4.74 5.42
N GLU A 62 -13.10 -3.71 6.12
CA GLU A 62 -12.34 -2.63 5.52
C GLU A 62 -11.05 -3.19 4.88
N ARG A 63 -10.65 -2.63 3.74
CA ARG A 63 -9.47 -3.09 2.99
C ARG A 63 -8.47 -1.95 2.87
N LEU A 64 -7.24 -2.19 3.31
CA LEU A 64 -6.12 -1.27 3.22
C LEU A 64 -5.26 -1.67 2.02
N VAL A 65 -5.04 -0.73 1.10
CA VAL A 65 -4.24 -0.97 -0.10
C VAL A 65 -3.05 -0.02 -0.10
N GLN A 66 -1.85 -0.59 -0.19
CA GLN A 66 -0.61 0.13 -0.40
C GLN A 66 -0.09 -0.09 -1.81
N ALA A 67 0.25 0.99 -2.53
CA ALA A 67 0.82 0.96 -3.86
C ALA A 67 2.35 0.95 -3.79
N ILE A 68 2.97 -0.20 -4.03
CA ILE A 68 4.41 -0.40 -3.95
C ILE A 68 5.01 -0.40 -5.36
N ASN A 69 5.54 0.75 -5.77
CA ASN A 69 6.13 0.94 -7.10
C ASN A 69 7.44 0.17 -7.32
N ALA A 70 8.23 -0.03 -6.26
CA ALA A 70 9.48 -0.78 -6.35
C ALA A 70 9.47 -1.89 -5.29
N PRO A 71 8.84 -3.04 -5.60
CA PRO A 71 8.75 -4.15 -4.65
C PRO A 71 10.13 -4.72 -4.34
N ASN A 72 10.57 -4.58 -3.09
CA ASN A 72 11.81 -5.15 -2.56
C ASN A 72 11.73 -5.27 -1.04
N LYS A 73 12.74 -5.90 -0.42
CA LYS A 73 12.76 -6.14 1.03
C LYS A 73 12.57 -4.87 1.88
N ASN A 74 13.10 -3.73 1.43
CA ASN A 74 13.00 -2.47 2.18
C ASN A 74 11.59 -1.88 2.09
N THR A 75 10.99 -1.82 0.90
CA THR A 75 9.65 -1.24 0.71
C THR A 75 8.57 -2.07 1.37
N ILE A 76 8.71 -3.40 1.32
CA ILE A 76 7.80 -4.34 1.98
C ILE A 76 7.99 -4.29 3.49
N GLY A 77 9.23 -4.29 3.98
CA GLY A 77 9.52 -4.16 5.40
C GLY A 77 8.92 -2.89 6.02
N ALA A 78 9.02 -1.76 5.31
CA ALA A 78 8.40 -0.51 5.73
C ALA A 78 6.87 -0.62 5.81
N TYR A 79 6.22 -1.26 4.83
CA TYR A 79 4.77 -1.46 4.85
C TYR A 79 4.33 -2.42 5.97
N LEU A 80 5.02 -3.55 6.14
CA LEU A 80 4.73 -4.51 7.21
C LEU A 80 4.87 -3.90 8.61
N PHE A 81 5.89 -3.06 8.80
CA PHE A 81 6.04 -2.29 10.03
C PHE A 81 4.85 -1.35 10.24
N ALA A 82 4.48 -0.55 9.24
CA ALA A 82 3.34 0.36 9.30
C ALA A 82 2.02 -0.37 9.63
N LEU A 83 1.76 -1.52 8.99
CA LEU A 83 0.58 -2.34 9.29
C LEU A 83 0.59 -2.87 10.72
N THR A 84 1.72 -3.42 11.16
CA THR A 84 1.85 -3.98 12.51
C THR A 84 1.65 -2.91 13.58
N ASP A 85 2.21 -1.71 13.34
CA ASP A 85 2.14 -0.59 14.26
C ASP A 85 0.74 0.03 14.32
N THR A 86 -0.05 -0.05 13.24
CA THR A 86 -1.40 0.52 13.15
C THR A 86 -2.53 -0.46 13.46
N ARG A 87 -2.26 -1.77 13.50
CA ARG A 87 -3.28 -2.82 13.67
C ARG A 87 -4.08 -2.68 14.97
N GLU A 88 -3.42 -2.44 16.10
CA GLU A 88 -4.09 -2.32 17.40
C GLU A 88 -5.05 -1.11 17.48
N ALA A 89 -4.69 0.00 16.81
CA ALA A 89 -5.49 1.23 16.82
C ALA A 89 -6.83 1.10 16.05
N ARG A 90 -6.97 0.08 15.20
CA ARG A 90 -8.10 -0.03 14.25
C ARG A 90 -9.26 -0.88 14.76
N GLY A 91 -9.06 -1.71 15.79
CA GLY A 91 -10.11 -2.45 16.52
C GLY A 91 -10.84 -3.56 15.75
N GLU A 92 -11.12 -3.41 14.45
CA GLU A 92 -11.61 -4.45 13.53
C GLU A 92 -10.45 -4.97 12.65
N GLU A 93 -10.45 -6.25 12.28
CA GLU A 93 -9.43 -6.83 11.38
C GLU A 93 -9.65 -6.36 9.94
N SER A 94 -9.00 -5.26 9.56
CA SER A 94 -8.92 -4.82 8.16
C SER A 94 -8.12 -5.82 7.34
N GLU A 95 -8.55 -6.09 6.11
CA GLU A 95 -7.74 -6.85 5.14
C GLU A 95 -6.65 -5.95 4.55
N ALA A 96 -5.40 -6.43 4.55
CA ALA A 96 -4.28 -5.68 4.01
C ALA A 96 -3.88 -6.19 2.61
N TYR A 97 -3.60 -5.25 1.72
CA TYR A 97 -3.20 -5.50 0.33
C TYR A 97 -1.93 -4.72 0.00
N ALA A 98 -1.05 -5.35 -0.76
CA ALA A 98 0.09 -4.70 -1.38
C ALA A 98 -0.03 -4.82 -2.89
N PHE A 99 -0.32 -3.72 -3.57
CA PHE A 99 -0.26 -3.66 -5.02
C PHE A 99 1.20 -3.51 -5.42
N LEU A 100 1.73 -4.49 -6.14
CA LEU A 100 3.14 -4.57 -6.48
C LEU A 100 3.32 -4.26 -7.96
N ASN A 101 4.07 -3.20 -8.27
CA ASN A 101 4.36 -2.86 -9.66
C ASN A 101 5.35 -3.88 -10.25
N ASP A 102 4.83 -4.77 -11.09
CA ASP A 102 5.58 -5.77 -11.84
C ASP A 102 5.63 -5.49 -13.35
N LYS A 103 5.31 -4.26 -13.79
CA LYS A 103 5.29 -3.90 -15.22
C LYS A 103 6.65 -4.02 -15.90
N GLU A 104 7.71 -3.60 -15.21
CA GLU A 104 9.07 -3.53 -15.77
C GLU A 104 10.00 -4.60 -15.22
N ARG A 105 9.69 -5.16 -14.04
CA ARG A 105 10.53 -6.13 -13.34
C ARG A 105 9.66 -7.13 -12.61
N GLU A 106 10.06 -8.39 -12.69
CA GLU A 106 9.44 -9.43 -11.87
C GLU A 106 9.66 -9.15 -10.38
N VAL A 107 8.65 -9.50 -9.59
CA VAL A 107 8.70 -9.44 -8.13
C VAL A 107 9.26 -10.76 -7.62
N GLY A 108 10.33 -10.70 -6.85
CA GLY A 108 10.95 -11.89 -6.25
C GLY A 108 9.98 -12.64 -5.33
N GLY A 109 10.06 -13.98 -5.33
CA GLY A 109 9.19 -14.83 -4.51
C GLY A 109 9.30 -14.53 -3.01
N GLU A 110 10.48 -14.12 -2.54
CA GLU A 110 10.70 -13.76 -1.13
C GLU A 110 9.91 -12.52 -0.69
N VAL A 111 9.57 -11.61 -1.63
CA VAL A 111 8.71 -10.45 -1.35
C VAL A 111 7.26 -10.90 -1.17
N ILE A 112 6.79 -11.82 -2.02
CA ILE A 112 5.45 -12.39 -1.96
C ILE A 112 5.29 -13.17 -0.66
N GLU A 113 6.22 -14.08 -0.36
CA GLU A 113 6.22 -14.90 0.86
C GLU A 113 6.22 -14.04 2.13
N ALA A 114 7.00 -12.95 2.17
CA ALA A 114 7.05 -12.05 3.32
C ALA A 114 5.71 -11.34 3.57
N LEU A 115 5.00 -10.93 2.51
CA LEU A 115 3.67 -10.33 2.64
C LEU A 115 2.65 -11.34 3.15
N GLU A 116 2.63 -12.53 2.57
CA GLU A 116 1.70 -13.60 2.93
C GLU A 116 1.90 -14.07 4.38
N ALA A 117 3.15 -14.14 4.85
CA ALA A 117 3.49 -14.49 6.23
C ALA A 117 2.88 -13.52 7.27
N TYR A 118 2.61 -12.27 6.87
CA TYR A 118 1.96 -11.24 7.68
C TYR A 118 0.48 -11.04 7.30
N GLN A 119 -0.11 -12.00 6.57
CA GLN A 119 -1.51 -11.97 6.11
C GLN A 119 -1.83 -10.76 5.22
N VAL A 120 -0.83 -10.22 4.55
CA VAL A 120 -1.01 -9.19 3.53
C VAL A 120 -1.17 -9.87 2.18
N LYS A 121 -2.23 -9.55 1.44
CA LYS A 121 -2.48 -10.09 0.11
C LYS A 121 -1.60 -9.38 -0.93
N PRO A 122 -0.61 -10.05 -1.54
CA PRO A 122 0.13 -9.48 -2.66
C PRO A 122 -0.76 -9.45 -3.90
N VAL A 123 -0.80 -8.31 -4.57
CA VAL A 123 -1.49 -8.10 -5.85
C VAL A 123 -0.46 -7.66 -6.87
N LEU A 124 0.01 -8.60 -7.69
CA LEU A 124 0.84 -8.26 -8.85
C LEU A 124 0.03 -7.37 -9.79
N TRP A 125 0.60 -6.24 -10.19
CA TRP A 125 -0.10 -5.24 -11.00
C TRP A 125 -0.60 -5.82 -12.33
N THR A 126 0.16 -6.69 -12.97
CA THR A 126 -0.25 -7.40 -14.19
C THR A 126 -1.47 -8.31 -13.98
N GLN A 127 -1.74 -8.73 -12.75
CA GLN A 127 -2.82 -9.65 -12.37
C GLN A 127 -3.96 -8.99 -11.59
N ARG A 128 -3.91 -7.66 -11.39
CA ARG A 128 -4.84 -6.88 -10.56
C ARG A 128 -6.33 -7.13 -10.85
N GLU A 129 -6.69 -7.39 -12.11
CA GLU A 129 -8.09 -7.58 -12.53
C GLU A 129 -8.77 -8.78 -11.84
N LYS A 130 -7.99 -9.75 -11.31
CA LYS A 130 -8.51 -10.88 -10.51
C LYS A 130 -9.12 -10.45 -9.18
N TYR A 131 -8.80 -9.24 -8.71
CA TYR A 131 -9.18 -8.74 -7.39
C TYR A 131 -10.30 -7.70 -7.45
N VAL A 132 -10.90 -7.44 -8.62
CA VAL A 132 -11.98 -6.43 -8.76
C VAL A 132 -13.17 -6.78 -7.87
N GLU A 133 -13.67 -8.02 -7.94
CA GLU A 133 -14.86 -8.44 -7.19
C GLU A 133 -14.67 -8.27 -5.68
N GLU A 134 -13.51 -8.66 -5.15
CA GLU A 134 -13.26 -8.55 -3.72
C GLU A 134 -12.95 -7.13 -3.25
N LEU A 135 -12.45 -6.23 -4.11
CA LEU A 135 -12.21 -4.83 -3.77
C LEU A 135 -13.47 -3.97 -3.94
N ALA A 136 -14.39 -4.36 -4.83
CA ALA A 136 -15.66 -3.68 -5.05
C ALA A 136 -16.80 -4.15 -4.13
N ALA A 137 -16.63 -5.32 -3.49
CA ALA A 137 -17.60 -5.92 -2.58
C ALA A 137 -17.98 -5.05 -1.39
#